data_AF-A0AAW2RGK4-F1
#
_entry.id   AF-A0AAW2RGK4-F1
#
_cell.length_a   1.000
_cell.length_b   1.000
_cell.length_c   1.000
_cell.angle_alpha   90.00
_cell.angle_beta   90.00
_cell.angle_gamma   90.00
#
_symmetry.space_group_name_H-M   'P 1'
#
loop_
_entity.id
_entity.type
_entity.pdbx_description
1 polymer ?
#
loop_
_entity_poly.entity_id
_entity_poly.type
_entity_poly.pdbx_seq_one_letter_code
_entity_poly.pdbx_strand_id
1 'polypeptide(L)'
;MPVHQTDMLRLKEKLSRLKQHLHHWNKDIFGNIFQHLKDAEPKVEQAERRYDADPTESNLIEMYQVTALLQHVLTLEEDYWRQMFSFLGEKEACSYNHQVNRA
;
A
#
# COMPACT_ATOMS: atom_id res chain seq x y z
N MET A 1 -28.96 -38.40 -8.25
CA MET A 1 -28.42 -37.19 -7.57
C MET A 1 -27.54 -36.45 -8.57
N PRO A 2 -27.76 -35.15 -8.85
CA PRO A 2 -27.05 -34.46 -9.93
C PRO A 2 -25.63 -34.10 -9.49
N VAL A 3 -24.65 -34.87 -9.97
CA VAL A 3 -23.20 -34.74 -9.67
C VAL A 3 -22.62 -33.40 -10.13
N HIS A 4 -23.22 -32.75 -11.14
CA HIS A 4 -22.77 -31.46 -11.65
C HIS A 4 -22.92 -30.30 -10.68
N GLN A 5 -23.88 -30.36 -9.75
CA GLN A 5 -24.10 -29.27 -8.79
C GLN A 5 -23.00 -29.23 -7.72
N THR A 6 -22.47 -30.40 -7.35
CA THR A 6 -21.37 -30.53 -6.38
C THR A 6 -20.03 -30.00 -6.90
N ASP A 7 -19.75 -30.11 -8.20
CA ASP A 7 -18.46 -29.67 -8.77
C ASP A 7 -18.34 -28.14 -8.83
N MET A 8 -19.40 -27.45 -9.26
CA MET A 8 -19.47 -26.00 -9.27
C MET A 8 -19.34 -25.39 -7.86
N LEU A 9 -19.93 -26.03 -6.85
CA LEU A 9 -19.80 -25.61 -5.46
C LEU A 9 -18.35 -25.76 -4.97
N ARG A 10 -17.68 -26.86 -5.32
CA ARG A 10 -16.28 -27.09 -4.96
C ARG A 10 -15.33 -26.09 -5.62
N LEU A 11 -15.60 -25.71 -6.87
CA LEU A 11 -14.86 -24.63 -7.55
C LEU A 11 -15.07 -23.29 -6.84
N LYS A 12 -16.31 -22.94 -6.50
CA LYS A 12 -16.65 -21.71 -5.78
C LYS A 12 -15.94 -21.62 -4.43
N GLU A 13 -15.88 -22.72 -3.68
CA GLU A 13 -15.14 -22.78 -2.42
C GLU A 13 -13.64 -22.56 -2.61
N LYS A 14 -13.04 -23.19 -3.63
CA LYS A 14 -11.62 -22.97 -3.96
C LYS A 14 -11.34 -21.51 -4.33
N LEU A 15 -12.18 -20.90 -5.15
CA LEU A 15 -12.06 -19.49 -5.52
C LEU A 15 -12.26 -18.55 -4.31
N SER A 16 -13.20 -18.86 -3.41
CA SER A 16 -13.40 -18.08 -2.18
C SER A 16 -12.18 -18.15 -1.26
N ARG A 17 -11.57 -19.33 -1.11
CA ARG A 17 -10.34 -19.50 -0.33
C ARG A 17 -9.19 -18.74 -0.97
N LEU A 18 -9.05 -18.80 -2.29
CA LEU A 18 -8.04 -18.03 -3.02
C LEU A 18 -8.24 -16.52 -2.82
N LYS A 19 -9.48 -16.03 -2.93
CA LYS A 19 -9.84 -14.64 -2.68
C LYS A 19 -9.45 -14.21 -1.26
N GLN A 20 -9.71 -15.05 -0.25
CA GLN A 20 -9.33 -14.76 1.14
C GLN A 20 -7.81 -14.68 1.33
N HIS A 21 -7.06 -15.64 0.76
CA HIS A 21 -5.60 -15.60 0.82
C HIS A 21 -5.02 -14.40 0.09
N LEU A 22 -5.55 -14.05 -1.09
CA LEU A 22 -5.15 -12.85 -1.82
C LEU A 22 -5.50 -11.59 -1.04
N HIS A 23 -6.65 -11.54 -0.38
CA HIS A 23 -7.02 -10.40 0.46
C HIS A 23 -6.09 -10.25 1.67
N HIS A 24 -5.74 -11.35 2.33
CA HIS A 24 -4.79 -11.35 3.43
C HIS A 24 -3.38 -10.98 2.98
N TRP A 25 -2.89 -11.56 1.88
CA TRP A 25 -1.60 -11.20 1.29
C TRP A 25 -1.57 -9.74 0.85
N ASN A 26 -2.64 -9.26 0.21
CA ASN A 26 -2.78 -7.87 -0.13
C ASN A 26 -2.77 -7.02 1.15
N LYS A 27 -3.51 -7.34 2.21
CA LYS A 27 -3.50 -6.54 3.44
C LYS A 27 -2.16 -6.54 4.17
N ASP A 28 -1.56 -7.72 4.36
CA ASP A 28 -0.43 -7.90 5.27
C ASP A 28 0.93 -7.69 4.59
N ILE A 29 1.01 -7.87 3.26
CA ILE A 29 2.23 -7.63 2.48
C ILE A 29 2.12 -6.32 1.71
N PHE A 30 0.97 -6.03 1.11
CA PHE A 30 0.77 -4.86 0.24
C PHE A 30 0.12 -3.66 0.97
N GLY A 31 -0.78 -3.91 1.92
CA GLY A 31 -1.59 -2.95 2.68
C GLY A 31 -0.80 -2.22 3.77
N ASN A 32 0.49 -2.52 3.86
CA ASN A 32 1.43 -1.73 4.64
C ASN A 32 1.96 -0.51 3.85
N ILE A 33 1.71 -0.34 2.55
CA ILE A 33 2.23 0.83 1.80
C ILE A 33 1.66 2.15 2.35
N PHE A 34 0.35 2.22 2.60
CA PHE A 34 -0.29 3.42 3.15
C PHE A 34 0.09 3.69 4.61
N GLN A 35 0.31 2.64 5.41
CA GLN A 35 0.81 2.78 6.78
C GLN A 35 2.28 3.19 6.78
N HIS A 36 3.10 2.61 5.91
CA HIS A 36 4.49 3.01 5.71
C HIS A 36 4.59 4.47 5.26
N LEU A 37 3.66 4.96 4.44
CA LEU A 37 3.60 6.37 4.05
C LEU A 37 3.34 7.26 5.27
N LYS A 38 2.29 6.95 6.05
CA LYS A 38 1.95 7.65 7.30
C LYS A 38 3.09 7.63 8.33
N ASP A 39 3.88 6.57 8.36
CA ASP A 39 5.02 6.44 9.26
C ASP A 39 6.30 7.09 8.70
N ALA A 40 6.45 7.20 7.37
CA ALA A 40 7.63 7.75 6.71
C ALA A 40 7.60 9.28 6.66
N GLU A 41 6.44 9.90 6.42
CA GLU A 41 6.26 11.36 6.44
C GLU A 41 6.79 12.02 7.74
N PRO A 42 6.36 11.62 8.95
CA PRO A 42 6.85 12.23 10.19
C PRO A 42 8.33 11.93 10.45
N LYS A 43 8.86 10.83 9.89
CA LYS A 43 10.29 10.51 9.99
C LYS A 43 11.13 11.47 9.15
N VAL A 44 10.68 11.82 7.93
CA VAL A 44 11.34 12.83 7.10
C VAL A 44 11.30 14.18 7.82
N GLU A 45 10.13 14.60 8.31
CA GLU A 45 9.99 15.88 9.04
C GLU A 45 10.87 15.93 10.31
N GLN A 46 11.01 14.80 11.01
CA GLN A 46 11.92 14.71 12.16
C GLN A 46 13.40 14.77 11.75
N ALA A 47 13.78 14.11 10.66
CA ALA A 47 15.16 14.12 10.16
C ALA A 47 15.56 15.52 9.65
N GLU A 48 14.66 16.22 8.95
CA GLU A 48 14.84 17.61 8.53
C GLU A 48 15.02 18.54 9.74
N ARG A 49 14.15 18.43 10.75
CA ARG A 49 14.28 19.21 12.00
C ARG A 49 15.60 18.95 12.74
N ARG A 50 16.09 17.71 12.72
CA ARG A 50 17.40 17.36 13.33
C ARG A 50 18.55 17.99 12.56
N TYR A 51 18.49 18.00 11.23
CA TYR A 51 19.49 18.64 10.40
C TYR A 51 19.48 20.17 10.54
N ASP A 52 18.29 20.79 10.60
CA ASP A 52 18.14 22.23 10.84
C ASP A 52 18.69 22.65 12.21
N ALA A 53 18.54 21.80 13.23
CA ALA A 53 19.07 22.03 14.57
C ALA A 53 20.58 21.80 14.65
N ASP A 54 21.10 20.80 13.94
CA ASP A 54 22.51 20.45 13.92
C ASP A 54 22.95 19.95 12.53
N PRO A 55 23.55 20.83 11.70
CA PRO A 55 23.94 20.52 10.32
C PRO A 55 25.24 19.72 10.28
N THR A 56 25.18 18.47 10.73
CA THR A 56 26.27 17.50 10.66
C THR A 56 26.12 16.56 9.47
N GLU A 57 27.24 15.99 9.01
CA GLU A 57 27.27 15.02 7.92
C GLU A 57 26.44 13.76 8.25
N SER A 58 26.42 13.32 9.51
CA SER A 58 25.60 12.19 9.95
C SER A 58 24.10 12.48 9.82
N ASN A 59 23.65 13.66 10.25
CA ASN A 59 22.24 14.06 10.17
C ASN A 59 21.81 14.28 8.71
N LEU A 60 22.72 14.77 7.87
CA LEU A 60 22.48 14.90 6.42
C LEU A 60 22.28 13.52 5.75
N ILE A 61 23.12 12.54 6.10
CA ILE A 61 22.98 11.16 5.59
C ILE A 61 21.67 10.54 6.07
N GLU A 62 21.30 10.72 7.35
CA GLU A 62 20.02 10.24 7.90
C GLU A 62 18.83 10.87 7.14
N MET A 63 18.86 12.19 6.91
CA MET A 63 17.84 12.89 6.12
C MET A 63 17.71 12.30 4.71
N TYR A 64 18.81 12.14 3.97
CA TYR A 64 18.76 11.56 2.63
C TYR A 64 18.25 10.12 2.61
N GLN A 65 18.63 9.30 3.60
CA GLN A 65 18.14 7.92 3.71
C GLN A 65 16.63 7.87 3.92
N VAL A 66 16.12 8.66 4.86
CA VAL A 66 14.69 8.68 5.17
C VAL A 66 13.88 9.27 4.01
N THR A 67 14.40 10.30 3.34
CA THR A 67 13.78 10.87 2.13
C THR A 67 13.75 9.87 0.97
N ALA A 68 14.83 9.09 0.76
CA ALA A 68 14.85 8.05 -0.26
C ALA A 68 13.84 6.92 0.04
N LEU A 69 13.67 6.57 1.32
CA LEU A 69 12.63 5.61 1.74
C LEU A 69 11.23 6.17 1.46
N LEU A 70 10.96 7.44 1.75
CA LEU A 70 9.67 8.07 1.43
C LEU A 70 9.40 8.06 -0.09
N GLN A 71 10.39 8.44 -0.90
CA GLN A 71 10.28 8.39 -2.36
C GLN A 71 9.96 6.98 -2.86
N HIS A 72 10.60 5.96 -2.30
CA HIS A 72 10.31 4.57 -2.67
C HIS A 72 8.86 4.18 -2.34
N VAL A 73 8.37 4.53 -1.16
CA VAL A 73 6.98 4.25 -0.76
C VAL A 73 5.98 4.98 -1.67
N LEU A 74 6.26 6.23 -2.05
CA LEU A 74 5.43 6.99 -3.00
C LEU A 74 5.39 6.34 -4.39
N THR A 75 6.52 5.84 -4.90
CA THR A 75 6.53 5.13 -6.19
C THR A 75 5.69 3.85 -6.16
N LEU A 76 5.72 3.11 -5.05
CA LEU A 76 4.87 1.93 -4.86
C LEU A 76 3.39 2.29 -4.79
N GLU A 77 3.07 3.43 -4.17
CA GLU A 77 1.69 3.95 -4.12
C GLU A 77 1.19 4.33 -5.53
N GLU A 78 2.01 5.05 -6.31
CA GLU A 78 1.65 5.39 -7.69
C GLU A 78 1.39 4.15 -8.54
N ASP A 79 2.26 3.14 -8.45
CA ASP A 79 2.11 1.90 -9.20
C ASP A 79 0.86 1.12 -8.77
N TYR A 80 0.54 1.13 -7.48
CA TYR A 80 -0.73 0.59 -6.98
C TYR A 80 -1.92 1.31 -7.61
N TRP A 81 -1.94 2.64 -7.59
CA TRP A 81 -3.05 3.40 -8.16
C TRP A 81 -3.16 3.20 -9.66
N ARG A 82 -2.04 3.15 -10.39
CA ARG A 82 -2.03 2.82 -11.83
C ARG A 82 -2.69 1.48 -12.11
N GLN A 83 -2.38 0.45 -11.31
CA GLN A 83 -3.04 -0.85 -11.42
C GLN A 83 -4.53 -0.73 -11.12
N MET A 84 -4.91 -0.07 -10.03
CA MET A 84 -6.32 0.07 -9.62
C MET A 84 -7.16 0.83 -10.65
N PHE A 85 -6.62 1.90 -11.25
CA PHE A 85 -7.27 2.64 -12.34
C PHE A 85 -7.52 1.76 -13.56
N SER A 86 -6.59 0.86 -13.89
CA SER A 86 -6.76 -0.12 -14.96
C SER A 86 -7.86 -1.16 -14.66
N PHE A 87 -8.16 -1.43 -13.39
CA PHE A 87 -9.15 -2.44 -12.99
C PHE A 87 -10.57 -1.89 -12.74
N LEU A 88 -10.70 -0.74 -12.07
CA LEU A 88 -11.99 -0.21 -11.59
C LEU A 88 -12.52 0.99 -12.40
N GLY A 89 -11.70 1.57 -13.27
CA GLY A 89 -12.03 2.83 -13.93
C GLY A 89 -11.87 4.05 -13.01
N GLU A 90 -11.73 5.23 -13.63
CA GLU A 90 -11.22 6.45 -12.99
C GLU A 90 -12.05 6.95 -11.80
N LYS A 91 -13.39 6.89 -11.92
CA LYS A 91 -14.29 7.41 -10.87
C LYS A 91 -14.34 6.54 -9.62
N GLU A 92 -14.30 5.23 -9.78
CA GLU A 92 -14.38 4.27 -8.66
C GLU A 92 -13.05 4.25 -7.89
N ALA A 93 -11.92 4.32 -8.60
CA ALA A 93 -10.60 4.41 -7.99
C ALA A 93 -10.41 5.71 -7.18
N CYS A 94 -10.86 6.86 -7.70
CA CYS A 94 -10.84 8.13 -6.95
C CYS A 94 -11.71 8.09 -5.69
N SER A 95 -12.88 7.45 -5.75
CA SER A 95 -13.74 7.27 -4.58
C SER A 95 -13.09 6.37 -3.51
N TYR A 96 -12.42 5.30 -3.94
CA TYR A 96 -11.71 4.40 -3.04
C TYR A 96 -10.49 5.07 -2.38
N ASN A 97 -9.70 5.84 -3.14
CA ASN A 97 -8.58 6.63 -2.63
C ASN A 97 -9.03 7.57 -1.49
N HIS A 98 -10.11 8.32 -1.73
CA HIS A 98 -10.67 9.22 -0.72
C HIS A 98 -11.16 8.51 0.56
N GLN A 99 -11.54 7.23 0.49
CA GLN A 99 -11.93 6.46 1.66
C GLN A 99 -10.71 5.95 2.45
N VAL A 100 -9.65 5.55 1.75
CA VAL A 100 -8.42 5.01 2.37
C VAL A 100 -7.57 6.11 3.01
N ASN A 101 -7.50 7.28 2.38
CA ASN A 101 -6.66 8.39 2.84
C ASN A 101 -7.33 9.35 3.85
N ARG A 102 -8.61 9.15 4.19
CA ARG A 102 -9.38 10.01 5.12
C ARG A 102 -9.58 9.42 6.52
N ALA A 103 -9.14 8.18 6.76
CA ALA A 103 -9.04 7.53 8.08
C ALA A 103 -7.62 7.66 8.61
#